data_AF-A0A6F9C3T5-F1
#
_entry.id   AF-A0A6F9C3T5-F1
#
_cell.length_a   1.000
_cell.length_b   1.000
_cell.length_c   1.000
_cell.angle_alpha   90.00
_cell.angle_beta   90.00
_cell.angle_gamma   90.00
#
_symmetry.space_group_name_H-M   'P 1'
#
loop_
_entity.id
_entity.type
_entity.pdbx_description
1 polymer ?
#
loop_
_entity_poly.entity_id
_entity_poly.type
_entity_poly.pdbx_seq_one_letter_code
_entity_poly.pdbx_strand_id
1 'polypeptide(L)'
;VLRSDLKDREHVVASTLDQARIFLADQPIEGPGEPRKNLQPKTDLTPEQKAQGVARAIRKQTAEVQERWERLQGHAEGWQSQLERALERLQELQSNMDQLDLRLARAVETKAGWQPVGDLLIDSLQDHIEKTTAFKEEMAPLRQDVHVVNELSDELAPLDVQLSSTSSRQLDDLNMRWKLLQVGYGCRTVPLLQVGNGCHSYNRPPFT
;
A
#
# COMPACT_ATOMS: atom_id res chain seq x y z
N VAL A 1 0.56 -5.03 -19.67
CA VAL A 1 1.65 -4.36 -20.42
C VAL A 1 3.00 -4.97 -20.03
N LEU A 2 3.55 -4.75 -18.82
CA LEU A 2 4.84 -5.37 -18.47
C LEU A 2 4.87 -6.91 -18.50
N ARG A 3 3.79 -7.57 -18.05
CA ARG A 3 3.64 -9.04 -18.17
C ARG A 3 3.54 -9.53 -19.62
N SER A 4 2.88 -8.78 -20.51
CA SER A 4 2.77 -9.18 -21.93
C SER A 4 4.09 -8.98 -22.63
N ASP A 5 4.75 -7.85 -22.39
CA ASP A 5 6.04 -7.52 -23.01
C ASP A 5 7.15 -8.47 -22.54
N LEU A 6 7.13 -8.87 -21.26
CA LEU A 6 8.02 -9.93 -20.75
C LEU A 6 7.77 -11.26 -21.45
N LYS A 7 6.51 -11.63 -21.68
CA LYS A 7 6.17 -12.90 -22.35
C LYS A 7 6.62 -12.93 -23.81
N ASP A 8 6.47 -11.80 -24.51
CA ASP A 8 6.93 -11.66 -25.88
C ASP A 8 8.47 -11.72 -25.96
N ARG A 9 9.17 -11.10 -25.01
CA ARG A 9 10.63 -11.19 -24.89
C ARG A 9 11.09 -12.58 -24.47
N GLU A 10 10.35 -13.26 -23.60
CA GLU A 10 10.60 -14.65 -23.18
C GLU A 10 10.62 -15.58 -24.39
N HIS A 11 9.62 -15.45 -25.26
CA HIS A 11 9.52 -16.25 -26.48
C HIS A 11 10.72 -16.00 -27.41
N VAL A 12 11.16 -14.76 -27.55
CA VAL A 12 12.33 -14.41 -28.37
C VAL A 12 13.61 -15.00 -27.78
N VAL A 13 13.78 -14.91 -26.45
CA VAL A 13 14.93 -15.49 -25.74
C VAL A 13 14.91 -17.01 -25.86
N ALA A 14 13.79 -17.66 -25.58
CA ALA A 14 13.63 -19.11 -25.72
C ALA A 14 13.93 -19.58 -27.16
N SER A 15 13.40 -18.87 -28.17
CA SER A 15 13.63 -19.20 -29.57
C SER A 15 15.10 -19.04 -29.99
N THR A 16 15.78 -17.99 -29.53
CA THR A 16 17.21 -17.79 -29.83
C THR A 16 18.11 -18.79 -29.08
N LEU A 17 17.74 -19.16 -27.85
CA LEU A 17 18.41 -20.24 -27.11
C LEU A 17 18.20 -21.60 -27.78
N ASP A 18 17.02 -21.90 -28.29
CA ASP A 18 16.74 -23.13 -29.04
C ASP A 18 17.51 -23.18 -30.37
N GLN A 19 17.57 -22.06 -31.10
CA GLN A 19 18.40 -21.97 -32.31
C GLN A 19 19.88 -22.19 -32.01
N ALA A 20 20.40 -21.58 -30.93
CA ALA A 20 21.77 -21.82 -30.49
C ALA A 20 21.98 -23.28 -30.06
N ARG A 21 21.01 -23.90 -29.39
CA ARG A 21 21.05 -25.31 -28.97
C ARG A 21 21.08 -26.25 -30.17
N ILE A 22 20.25 -26.02 -31.19
CA ILE A 22 20.24 -26.79 -32.45
C ILE A 22 21.59 -26.65 -33.16
N PHE A 23 22.09 -25.43 -33.31
CA PHE A 23 23.40 -25.17 -33.92
C PHE A 23 24.56 -25.87 -33.19
N LEU A 24 24.49 -25.92 -31.86
CA LEU A 24 25.48 -26.59 -31.02
C LEU A 24 25.36 -28.11 -31.02
N ALA A 25 24.18 -28.67 -31.34
CA ALA A 25 23.98 -30.12 -31.45
C ALA A 25 24.64 -30.71 -32.69
N ASP A 26 24.79 -29.91 -33.76
CA ASP A 26 25.54 -30.26 -34.97
C ASP A 26 27.07 -30.17 -34.79
N GLN A 27 27.56 -29.70 -33.63
CA GLN A 27 28.98 -29.64 -33.29
C GLN A 27 29.39 -30.88 -32.47
N PRO A 28 30.47 -31.60 -32.84
CA PRO A 28 30.87 -32.81 -32.12
C PRO A 28 31.22 -32.50 -30.66
N ILE A 29 30.63 -33.25 -29.72
CA ILE A 29 30.89 -33.16 -28.28
C ILE A 29 32.22 -33.87 -27.99
N GLU A 30 33.16 -33.12 -27.43
CA GLU A 30 34.47 -33.63 -27.03
C GLU A 30 34.31 -34.66 -25.88
N GLY A 31 34.61 -35.93 -26.15
CA GLY A 31 34.90 -36.94 -25.11
C GLY A 31 36.26 -36.65 -24.44
N PRO A 32 36.56 -37.23 -23.26
CA PRO A 32 37.78 -36.93 -22.51
C PRO A 32 39.01 -37.19 -23.38
N GLY A 33 39.77 -36.14 -23.69
CA GLY A 33 40.80 -36.16 -24.72
C GLY A 33 41.94 -37.15 -24.46
N GLU A 34 42.27 -37.96 -25.47
CA GLU A 34 43.56 -38.67 -25.53
C GLU A 34 44.70 -37.71 -25.91
N PRO A 35 45.89 -37.82 -25.29
CA PRO A 35 46.97 -36.86 -25.43
C PRO A 35 47.77 -37.12 -26.71
N ARG A 36 47.48 -36.41 -27.80
CA ARG A 36 48.36 -36.40 -28.98
C ARG A 36 49.41 -35.29 -28.88
N LYS A 37 50.60 -35.71 -28.44
CA LYS A 37 51.89 -35.05 -28.68
C LYS A 37 52.02 -34.70 -30.17
N ASN A 38 52.32 -33.44 -30.49
CA ASN A 38 53.36 -33.02 -31.43
C ASN A 38 53.41 -31.49 -31.52
N LEU A 39 54.56 -30.93 -31.16
CA LEU A 39 54.90 -29.52 -31.31
C LEU A 39 55.05 -29.18 -32.79
N GLN A 40 54.30 -28.19 -33.28
CA GLN A 40 54.80 -27.22 -34.27
C GLN A 40 54.14 -25.84 -34.06
N PRO A 41 54.90 -24.74 -34.09
CA PRO A 41 54.34 -23.39 -34.06
C PRO A 41 53.96 -22.96 -35.48
N LYS A 42 52.66 -22.98 -35.81
CA LYS A 42 52.10 -22.29 -36.98
C LYS A 42 50.82 -21.55 -36.58
N THR A 43 50.84 -20.26 -36.83
CA THR A 43 49.96 -19.21 -36.30
C THR A 43 48.58 -19.14 -36.97
N ASP A 44 48.04 -20.24 -37.49
CA ASP A 44 46.69 -20.27 -38.05
C ASP A 44 45.92 -21.47 -37.51
N LEU A 45 45.04 -21.20 -36.54
CA LEU A 45 44.07 -22.15 -36.02
C LEU A 45 43.35 -22.84 -37.19
N THR A 46 43.23 -24.17 -37.13
CA THR A 46 42.45 -24.91 -38.13
C THR A 46 41.00 -24.43 -38.13
N PRO A 47 40.29 -24.49 -39.27
CA PRO A 47 38.88 -24.10 -39.35
C PRO A 47 38.00 -24.82 -38.31
N GLU A 48 38.35 -26.06 -37.94
CA GLU A 48 37.76 -26.82 -36.82
C GLU A 48 38.01 -26.19 -35.44
N GLN A 49 39.24 -25.76 -35.15
CA GLN A 49 39.57 -25.08 -33.89
C GLN A 49 38.89 -23.70 -33.81
N LYS A 50 38.77 -22.99 -34.93
CA LYS A 50 38.01 -21.72 -35.02
C LYS A 50 36.51 -21.96 -34.78
N ALA A 51 35.93 -22.99 -35.41
CA ALA A 51 34.53 -23.37 -35.20
C ALA A 51 34.24 -23.79 -33.75
N GLN A 52 35.15 -24.56 -33.12
CA GLN A 52 35.06 -24.90 -31.70
C GLN A 52 35.14 -23.68 -30.79
N GLY A 53 36.01 -22.70 -31.09
CA GLY A 53 36.08 -21.44 -30.36
C GLY A 53 34.76 -20.66 -30.41
N VAL A 54 34.14 -20.60 -31.60
CA VAL A 54 32.82 -19.97 -31.81
C VAL A 54 31.74 -20.74 -31.04
N ALA A 55 31.72 -22.07 -31.09
CA ALA A 55 30.76 -22.89 -30.35
C ALA A 55 30.87 -22.70 -28.83
N ARG A 56 32.09 -22.62 -28.28
CA ARG A 56 32.33 -22.31 -26.86
C ARG A 56 31.86 -20.90 -26.50
N ALA A 57 32.12 -19.90 -27.35
CA ALA A 57 31.65 -18.53 -27.16
C ALA A 57 30.11 -18.44 -27.17
N ILE A 58 29.45 -19.14 -28.10
CA ILE A 58 27.99 -19.21 -28.17
C ILE A 58 27.42 -19.87 -26.90
N ARG A 59 27.94 -21.02 -26.46
CA ARG A 59 27.51 -21.67 -25.20
C ARG A 59 27.59 -20.73 -24.01
N LYS A 60 28.70 -19.97 -23.90
CA LYS A 60 28.89 -19.00 -22.83
C LYS A 60 27.85 -17.87 -22.91
N GLN A 61 27.65 -17.30 -24.10
CA GLN A 61 26.65 -16.23 -24.30
C GLN A 61 25.22 -16.71 -24.05
N THR A 62 24.87 -17.92 -24.48
CA THR A 62 23.59 -18.58 -24.19
C THR A 62 23.36 -18.69 -22.68
N ALA A 63 24.34 -19.15 -21.92
CA ALA A 63 24.24 -19.24 -20.45
C ALA A 63 24.12 -17.86 -19.79
N GLU A 64 24.90 -16.87 -20.24
CA GLU A 64 24.83 -15.49 -19.73
C GLU A 64 23.47 -14.83 -20.00
N VAL A 65 22.88 -15.07 -21.18
CA VAL A 65 21.54 -14.57 -21.52
C VAL A 65 20.49 -15.21 -20.63
N GLN A 66 20.55 -16.53 -20.42
CA GLN A 66 19.63 -17.24 -19.55
C GLN A 66 19.69 -16.72 -18.10
N GLU A 67 20.90 -16.56 -17.54
CA GLU A 67 21.07 -16.03 -16.17
C GLU A 67 20.50 -14.60 -16.04
N ARG A 68 20.75 -13.73 -17.03
CA ARG A 68 20.20 -12.37 -17.05
C ARG A 68 18.69 -12.37 -17.18
N TRP A 69 18.14 -13.30 -17.95
CA TRP A 69 16.70 -13.47 -18.12
C TRP A 69 16.03 -13.89 -16.81
N GLU A 70 16.56 -14.90 -16.14
CA GLU A 70 16.06 -15.37 -14.83
C GLU A 70 16.14 -14.24 -13.78
N ARG A 71 17.24 -13.48 -13.75
CA ARG A 71 17.38 -12.31 -12.88
C ARG A 71 16.34 -11.24 -13.18
N LEU A 72 16.05 -10.97 -14.46
CA LEU A 72 15.04 -9.99 -14.86
C LEU A 72 13.65 -10.45 -14.45
N GLN A 73 13.31 -11.72 -14.67
CA GLN A 73 12.03 -12.29 -14.25
C GLN A 73 11.85 -12.15 -12.73
N GLY A 74 12.86 -12.51 -11.93
CA GLY A 74 12.80 -12.35 -10.47
C GLY A 74 12.60 -10.90 -10.02
N HIS A 75 13.27 -9.93 -10.66
CA HIS A 75 13.02 -8.51 -10.37
C HIS A 75 11.62 -8.06 -10.77
N ALA A 76 11.12 -8.53 -11.92
CA ALA A 76 9.78 -8.18 -12.39
C ALA A 76 8.69 -8.73 -11.46
N GLU A 77 8.84 -9.95 -10.96
CA GLU A 77 7.94 -10.55 -9.96
C GLU A 77 7.97 -9.80 -8.62
N GLY A 78 9.18 -9.44 -8.15
CA GLY A 78 9.34 -8.64 -6.94
C GLY A 78 8.67 -7.26 -7.07
N TRP A 79 8.87 -6.59 -8.20
CA TRP A 79 8.24 -5.29 -8.47
C TRP A 79 6.72 -5.41 -8.63
N GLN A 80 6.23 -6.46 -9.29
CA GLN A 80 4.79 -6.74 -9.39
C GLN A 80 4.18 -6.94 -8.00
N SER A 81 4.84 -7.71 -7.12
CA SER A 81 4.37 -7.95 -5.75
C SER A 81 4.33 -6.66 -4.93
N GLN A 82 5.31 -5.77 -5.12
CA GLN A 82 5.32 -4.44 -4.48
C GLN A 82 4.16 -3.57 -4.97
N LEU A 83 3.89 -3.57 -6.27
CA LEU A 83 2.75 -2.84 -6.85
C LEU A 83 1.41 -3.36 -6.35
N GLU A 84 1.23 -4.68 -6.29
CA GLU A 84 0.02 -5.31 -5.77
C GLU A 84 -0.22 -4.92 -4.31
N ARG A 85 0.83 -4.97 -3.47
CA ARG A 85 0.76 -4.53 -2.07
C ARG A 85 0.42 -3.03 -1.95
N ALA A 86 1.04 -2.18 -2.76
CA ALA A 86 0.73 -0.75 -2.80
C ALA A 86 -0.73 -0.48 -3.19
N LEU A 87 -1.23 -1.19 -4.20
CA LEU A 87 -2.61 -1.07 -4.64
C LEU A 87 -3.61 -1.52 -3.56
N GLU A 88 -3.34 -2.65 -2.92
CA GLU A 88 -4.17 -3.17 -1.83
C GLU A 88 -4.28 -2.15 -0.69
N ARG A 89 -3.15 -1.57 -0.26
CA ARG A 89 -3.15 -0.54 0.80
C ARG A 89 -3.87 0.73 0.39
N LEU A 90 -3.74 1.17 -0.86
CA LEU A 90 -4.50 2.33 -1.36
C LEU A 90 -6.01 2.07 -1.39
N GLN A 91 -6.43 0.87 -1.78
CA GLN A 91 -7.83 0.48 -1.80
C GLN A 91 -8.42 0.39 -0.39
N GLU A 92 -7.66 -0.21 0.53
CA GLU A 92 -8.03 -0.30 1.94
C GLU A 92 -8.17 1.10 2.56
N LEU A 93 -7.20 1.99 2.32
CA LEU A 93 -7.27 3.38 2.76
C LEU A 93 -8.51 4.09 2.21
N GLN A 94 -8.75 4.01 0.89
CA GLN A 94 -9.90 4.67 0.27
C GLN A 94 -11.22 4.16 0.85
N SER A 95 -11.37 2.84 1.00
CA SER A 95 -12.58 2.25 1.60
C SER A 95 -12.80 2.72 3.03
N ASN A 96 -11.75 2.77 3.86
CA ASN A 96 -11.86 3.24 5.23
C ASN A 96 -12.16 4.75 5.30
N MET A 97 -11.58 5.55 4.39
CA MET A 97 -11.89 6.98 4.27
C MET A 97 -13.36 7.22 3.90
N ASP A 98 -13.91 6.47 2.94
CA ASP A 98 -15.30 6.61 2.52
C ASP A 98 -16.27 6.20 3.64
N GLN A 99 -15.96 5.14 4.38
CA GLN A 99 -16.73 4.71 5.54
C GLN A 99 -16.67 5.75 6.67
N LEU A 100 -15.47 6.27 6.97
CA LEU A 100 -15.28 7.30 7.98
C LEU A 100 -16.03 8.58 7.59
N ASP A 101 -16.00 8.98 6.33
CA ASP A 101 -16.74 10.14 5.82
C ASP A 101 -18.24 10.03 6.09
N LEU A 102 -18.83 8.88 5.74
CA LEU A 102 -20.25 8.61 5.96
C LEU A 102 -20.60 8.65 7.45
N ARG A 103 -19.78 8.04 8.31
CA ARG A 103 -20.03 8.01 9.76
C ARG A 103 -19.83 9.39 10.39
N LEU A 104 -18.82 10.14 9.98
CA LEU A 104 -18.59 11.52 10.43
C LEU A 104 -19.73 12.43 10.00
N ALA A 105 -20.20 12.33 8.75
CA ALA A 105 -21.32 13.12 8.25
C ALA A 105 -22.57 12.88 9.12
N ARG A 106 -22.91 11.62 9.40
CA ARG A 106 -24.03 11.25 10.30
C ARG A 106 -23.84 11.83 11.70
N ALA A 107 -22.65 11.71 12.28
CA ALA A 107 -22.39 12.22 13.63
C ALA A 107 -22.47 13.75 13.71
N VAL A 108 -21.99 14.44 12.68
CA VAL A 108 -22.09 15.90 12.55
C VAL A 108 -23.56 16.32 12.40
N GLU A 109 -24.35 15.63 11.57
CA GLU A 109 -25.80 15.86 11.39
C GLU A 109 -26.55 15.69 12.72
N THR A 110 -26.32 14.58 13.42
CA THR A 110 -26.93 14.31 14.73
C THR A 110 -26.63 15.42 15.72
N LYS A 111 -25.37 15.88 15.78
CA LYS A 111 -24.97 17.00 16.65
C LYS A 111 -25.59 18.32 16.22
N ALA A 112 -25.72 18.58 14.92
CA ALA A 112 -26.30 19.81 14.39
C ALA A 112 -27.80 19.94 14.71
N GLY A 113 -28.52 18.83 14.80
CA GLY A 113 -29.93 18.79 15.20
C GLY A 113 -30.16 19.06 16.69
N TRP A 114 -29.13 19.22 17.50
CA TRP A 114 -29.29 19.36 18.93
C TRP A 114 -29.52 20.82 19.38
N GLN A 115 -30.62 21.08 20.08
CA GLN A 115 -30.93 22.40 20.64
C GLN A 115 -29.96 22.82 21.77
N PRO A 116 -29.73 24.13 21.98
CA PRO A 116 -28.99 24.64 23.13
C PRO A 116 -29.63 24.20 24.45
N VAL A 117 -28.81 23.93 25.48
CA VAL A 117 -29.29 23.43 26.78
C VAL A 117 -30.29 24.38 27.44
N GLY A 118 -30.13 25.69 27.24
CA GLY A 118 -31.04 26.71 27.77
C GLY A 118 -32.43 26.72 27.13
N ASP A 119 -32.58 26.10 25.95
CA ASP A 119 -33.84 26.05 25.20
C ASP A 119 -34.58 24.71 25.41
N LEU A 120 -34.00 23.79 26.19
CA LEU A 120 -34.59 22.48 26.47
C LEU A 120 -35.70 22.61 27.52
N LEU A 121 -36.83 21.96 27.24
CA LEU A 121 -37.89 21.80 28.24
C LEU A 121 -37.42 20.83 29.33
N ILE A 122 -37.75 21.12 30.60
CA ILE A 122 -37.34 20.31 31.75
C ILE A 122 -37.72 18.84 31.57
N ASP A 123 -38.91 18.57 31.05
CA ASP A 123 -39.45 17.22 30.82
C ASP A 123 -38.70 16.45 29.70
N SER A 124 -37.94 17.16 28.86
CA SER A 124 -37.13 16.59 27.77
C SER A 124 -35.64 16.43 28.11
N LEU A 125 -35.19 16.96 29.25
CA LEU A 125 -33.78 16.95 29.64
C LEU A 125 -33.21 15.53 29.77
N GLN A 126 -33.99 14.61 30.34
CA GLN A 126 -33.57 13.23 30.54
C GLN A 126 -33.31 12.52 29.20
N ASP A 127 -34.22 12.66 28.23
CA ASP A 127 -34.07 12.13 26.86
C ASP A 127 -32.84 12.73 26.14
N HIS A 128 -32.58 14.02 26.32
CA HIS A 128 -31.39 14.67 25.77
C HIS A 128 -30.09 14.20 26.43
N ILE A 129 -30.09 13.93 27.74
CA ILE A 129 -28.95 13.33 28.44
C ILE A 129 -28.69 11.94 27.87
N GLU A 130 -29.71 11.09 27.75
CA GLU A 130 -29.61 9.74 27.20
C GLU A 130 -29.05 9.73 25.77
N LYS A 131 -29.58 10.61 24.89
CA LYS A 131 -29.06 10.79 23.53
C LYS A 131 -27.61 11.27 23.50
N THR A 132 -27.23 12.18 24.39
CA THR A 132 -25.85 12.68 24.47
C THR A 132 -24.90 11.61 25.02
N THR A 133 -25.36 10.76 25.95
CA THR A 133 -24.58 9.63 26.45
C THR A 133 -24.42 8.53 25.41
N ALA A 134 -25.46 8.19 24.65
CA ALA A 134 -25.36 7.24 23.55
C ALA A 134 -24.41 7.75 22.46
N PHE A 135 -24.49 9.05 22.12
CA PHE A 135 -23.57 9.67 21.17
C PHE A 135 -22.10 9.57 21.62
N LYS A 136 -21.82 9.66 22.93
CA LYS A 136 -20.47 9.45 23.48
C LYS A 136 -19.95 8.04 23.18
N GLU A 137 -20.80 7.04 23.30
CA GLU A 137 -20.43 5.64 23.00
C GLU A 137 -20.14 5.47 21.51
N GLU A 138 -20.87 6.17 20.63
CA GLU A 138 -20.62 6.19 19.18
C GLU A 138 -19.31 6.92 18.80
N MET A 139 -18.82 7.84 19.62
CA MET A 139 -17.53 8.51 19.37
C MET A 139 -16.32 7.56 19.49
N ALA A 140 -16.41 6.50 20.30
CA ALA A 140 -15.32 5.54 20.47
C ALA A 140 -14.95 4.81 19.17
N PRO A 141 -15.89 4.15 18.45
CA PRO A 141 -15.57 3.51 17.18
C PRO A 141 -15.16 4.51 16.09
N LEU A 142 -15.74 5.72 16.06
CA LEU A 142 -15.29 6.78 15.15
C LEU A 142 -13.81 7.17 15.38
N ARG A 143 -13.37 7.23 16.65
CA ARG A 143 -11.97 7.47 16.97
C ARG A 143 -11.06 6.37 16.43
N GLN A 144 -11.52 5.12 16.53
CA GLN A 144 -10.77 3.98 16.01
C GLN A 144 -10.67 4.05 14.48
N ASP A 145 -11.75 4.36 13.79
CA ASP A 145 -11.76 4.52 12.32
C ASP A 145 -10.76 5.61 11.88
N VAL A 146 -10.74 6.76 12.56
CA VAL A 146 -9.77 7.83 12.31
C VAL A 146 -8.33 7.34 12.53
N HIS A 147 -8.09 6.53 13.57
CA HIS A 147 -6.77 5.95 13.82
C HIS A 147 -6.35 5.03 12.67
N VAL A 148 -7.22 4.10 12.26
CA VAL A 148 -6.98 3.16 11.17
C VAL A 148 -6.67 3.88 9.86
N VAL A 149 -7.45 4.91 9.50
CA VAL A 149 -7.20 5.71 8.28
C VAL A 149 -5.83 6.39 8.33
N ASN A 150 -5.42 6.94 9.47
CA ASN A 150 -4.12 7.57 9.60
C ASN A 150 -2.98 6.54 9.58
N GLU A 151 -3.13 5.38 10.23
CA GLU A 151 -2.14 4.29 10.16
C GLU A 151 -1.97 3.76 8.73
N LEU A 152 -3.07 3.53 8.01
CA LEU A 152 -3.02 3.10 6.62
C LEU A 152 -2.34 4.14 5.73
N SER A 153 -2.54 5.43 6.01
CA SER A 153 -1.84 6.52 5.31
C SER A 153 -0.33 6.48 5.60
N ASP A 154 0.08 6.22 6.83
CA ASP A 154 1.50 6.12 7.22
C ASP A 154 2.17 4.88 6.62
N GLU A 155 1.44 3.77 6.46
CA GLU A 155 1.91 2.54 5.80
C GLU A 155 2.25 2.72 4.30
N LEU A 156 1.79 3.80 3.66
CA LEU A 156 2.12 4.10 2.26
C LEU A 156 3.54 4.68 2.09
N ALA A 157 4.07 5.36 3.11
CA ALA A 157 5.42 5.95 3.08
C ALA A 157 6.54 4.91 2.81
N PRO A 158 6.61 3.75 3.50
CA PRO A 158 7.63 2.73 3.21
C PRO A 158 7.43 2.04 1.85
N LEU A 159 6.28 2.23 1.18
CA LEU A 159 6.02 1.72 -0.16
C LEU A 159 6.44 2.70 -1.27
N ASP A 160 6.98 3.87 -0.90
CA ASP A 160 7.28 4.99 -1.82
C ASP A 160 6.04 5.44 -2.62
N VAL A 161 4.86 5.31 -2.01
CA VAL A 161 3.58 5.70 -2.59
C VAL A 161 3.18 7.06 -2.04
N GLN A 162 3.04 8.04 -2.93
CA GLN A 162 2.49 9.34 -2.58
C GLN A 162 1.00 9.39 -2.84
N LEU A 163 0.23 9.84 -1.85
CA LEU A 163 -1.19 10.12 -2.02
C LEU A 163 -1.40 11.23 -3.05
N SER A 164 -2.49 11.11 -3.80
CA SER A 164 -2.92 12.19 -4.68
C SER A 164 -3.26 13.44 -3.87
N SER A 165 -3.11 14.62 -4.47
CA SER A 165 -3.50 15.88 -3.83
C SER A 165 -4.97 15.91 -3.40
N THR A 166 -5.85 15.20 -4.12
CA THR A 166 -7.26 15.05 -3.77
C THR A 166 -7.44 14.18 -2.53
N SER A 167 -6.82 13.00 -2.49
CA SER A 167 -6.92 12.06 -1.37
C SER A 167 -6.31 12.64 -0.08
N SER A 168 -5.18 13.34 -0.19
CA SER A 168 -4.56 14.04 0.94
C SER A 168 -5.49 15.11 1.52
N ARG A 169 -6.12 15.94 0.67
CA ARG A 169 -7.10 16.94 1.12
C ARG A 169 -8.32 16.32 1.77
N GLN A 170 -8.82 15.20 1.25
CA GLN A 170 -9.93 14.45 1.86
C GLN A 170 -9.56 13.94 3.25
N LEU A 171 -8.36 13.39 3.42
CA LEU A 171 -7.87 12.91 4.72
C LEU A 171 -7.72 14.07 5.73
N ASP A 172 -7.19 15.22 5.30
CA ASP A 172 -7.11 16.43 6.11
C ASP A 172 -8.50 16.94 6.54
N ASP A 173 -9.46 16.96 5.62
CA ASP A 173 -10.84 17.36 5.89
C ASP A 173 -11.54 16.42 6.90
N LEU A 174 -11.37 15.10 6.75
CA LEU A 174 -11.88 14.11 7.70
C LEU A 174 -11.29 14.34 9.10
N ASN A 175 -9.97 14.52 9.19
CA ASN A 175 -9.28 14.82 10.44
C ASN A 175 -9.76 16.15 11.06
N MET A 176 -10.02 17.18 10.25
CA MET A 176 -10.54 18.47 10.70
C MET A 176 -11.97 18.34 11.24
N ARG A 177 -12.87 17.68 10.50
CA ARG A 177 -14.26 17.43 10.92
C ARG A 177 -14.34 16.61 12.20
N TRP A 178 -13.49 15.60 12.33
CA TRP A 178 -13.36 14.83 13.57
C TRP A 178 -12.94 15.70 14.76
N LYS A 179 -11.92 16.56 14.61
CA LYS A 179 -11.50 17.50 15.67
C LYS A 179 -12.61 18.47 16.07
N LEU A 180 -13.33 19.03 15.09
CA LEU A 180 -14.47 19.92 15.36
C LEU A 180 -15.63 19.20 16.06
N LEU A 181 -15.85 17.93 15.72
CA LEU A 181 -16.85 17.09 16.37
C LEU A 181 -16.53 16.95 17.86
N GLN A 182 -15.28 16.59 18.20
CA GLN A 182 -14.77 16.45 19.58
C GLN A 182 -14.95 17.74 20.40
N VAL A 183 -14.49 18.88 19.87
CA VAL A 183 -14.55 20.16 20.59
C VAL A 183 -15.99 20.55 20.92
N GLY A 184 -16.89 20.47 19.95
CA GLY A 184 -18.29 20.86 20.22
C GLY A 184 -19.06 19.85 21.08
N TYR A 185 -18.68 18.56 21.08
CA TYR A 185 -19.22 17.59 22.04
C TYR A 185 -18.78 17.92 23.49
N GLY A 186 -17.48 18.24 23.68
CA GLY A 186 -16.96 18.63 24.99
C GLY A 186 -17.65 19.87 25.57
N CYS A 187 -17.93 20.86 24.72
CA CYS A 187 -18.65 22.09 25.12
C CYS A 187 -20.09 21.81 25.60
N ARG A 188 -20.78 20.82 25.03
CA ARG A 188 -22.19 20.51 25.37
C ARG A 188 -22.33 19.62 26.61
N THR A 189 -21.41 18.69 26.80
CA THR A 189 -21.49 17.72 27.91
C THR A 189 -21.26 18.37 29.28
N VAL A 190 -20.42 19.39 29.37
CA VAL A 190 -20.16 20.10 30.63
C VAL A 190 -21.43 20.75 31.20
N PRO A 191 -22.22 21.55 30.45
CA PRO A 191 -23.49 22.10 30.92
C PRO A 191 -24.56 21.03 31.22
N LEU A 192 -24.71 20.01 30.38
CA LEU A 192 -25.75 18.97 30.59
C LEU A 192 -25.53 18.17 31.87
N LEU A 193 -24.28 17.88 32.22
CA LEU A 193 -23.93 17.22 33.50
C LEU A 193 -24.21 18.13 34.71
N GLN A 194 -24.07 19.45 34.55
CA GLN A 194 -24.43 20.40 35.61
C GLN A 194 -25.94 20.51 35.82
N VAL A 195 -26.73 20.44 34.73
CA VAL A 195 -28.20 20.48 34.80
C VAL A 195 -28.78 19.16 35.33
N GLY A 196 -28.23 18.01 34.92
CA GLY A 196 -28.67 16.69 35.37
C GLY A 196 -28.36 16.37 36.84
N ASN A 197 -27.35 17.01 37.43
CA ASN A 197 -27.00 16.85 38.85
C ASN A 197 -27.87 17.68 39.81
N GLY A 198 -28.92 18.34 39.28
CA GLY A 198 -29.91 19.07 40.07
C GLY A 198 -29.35 20.35 40.68
N CYS A 199 -30.19 21.39 40.64
CA CYS A 199 -30.06 22.59 41.45
C CYS A 199 -30.11 22.25 42.95
N HIS A 200 -29.07 21.63 43.51
CA HIS A 200 -28.80 21.65 44.94
C HIS A 200 -27.97 22.88 45.23
N SER A 201 -28.70 23.92 45.62
CA SER A 201 -28.26 25.16 46.26
C SER A 201 -26.80 25.14 46.74
N TYR A 202 -25.92 25.86 46.04
CA TYR A 202 -24.80 26.54 46.68
C TYR A 202 -24.69 27.96 46.14
N ASN A 203 -25.50 28.81 46.77
CA ASN A 203 -25.29 30.23 46.80
C ASN A 203 -24.02 30.50 47.63
N ARG A 204 -22.89 30.79 46.98
CA ARG A 204 -21.77 31.52 47.62
C ARG A 204 -20.80 32.11 46.58
N PRO A 205 -20.76 33.43 46.41
CA PRO A 205 -19.53 34.13 46.08
C PRO A 205 -18.93 34.72 47.38
N PRO A 206 -17.76 35.37 47.33
CA PRO A 206 -16.57 35.14 46.50
C PRO A 206 -15.37 34.81 47.43
N PHE A 207 -14.21 34.42 46.91
CA PHE A 207 -12.88 34.85 47.41
C PHE A 207 -11.79 34.31 46.47
N THR A 208 -11.07 35.25 45.84
CA THR A 208 -9.77 35.21 45.14
C THR A 208 -9.48 34.08 44.15
#